data_AF-A0A1F6QVA5-F1
#
_entry.id   AF-A0A1F6QVA5-F1
#
_cell.length_a   1.000
_cell.length_b   1.000
_cell.length_c   1.000
_cell.angle_alpha   90.00
_cell.angle_beta   90.00
_cell.angle_gamma   90.00
#
_symmetry.space_group_name_H-M   'P 1'
#
loop_
_entity.id
_entity.type
_entity.pdbx_description
1 polymer ?
#
loop_
_entity_poly.entity_id
_entity_poly.type
_entity_poly.pdbx_seq_one_letter_code
_entity_poly.pdbx_strand_id
1 'polypeptide(L)'
;MKTETFFDYDPENDSLFIYKKSKIKGSFDIGDIIVDMSIDGKIKGIELLNANDSLRNLGIRNPKEVLNNIKTVRIRAVYKSDSITVYYSIVSKAREVSSSIAVPIQVK
;
A
#
# COMPACT_ATOMS: atom_id res chain seq x y z
N MET A 1 -11.07 -4.13 17.67
CA MET A 1 -9.85 -3.31 17.76
C MET A 1 -9.50 -2.78 16.37
N LYS A 2 -9.29 -1.46 16.21
CA LYS A 2 -8.66 -0.92 14.99
C LYS A 2 -7.26 -1.54 14.88
N THR A 3 -6.97 -2.20 13.77
CA THR A 3 -5.63 -2.73 13.52
C THR A 3 -4.73 -1.56 13.17
N GLU A 4 -3.68 -1.35 13.97
CA GLU A 4 -2.67 -0.33 13.70
C GLU A 4 -1.96 -0.63 12.37
N THR A 5 -1.77 0.40 11.56
CA THR A 5 -1.07 0.33 10.27
C THR A 5 0.18 1.18 10.37
N PHE A 6 1.30 0.61 9.97
CA PHE A 6 2.63 1.19 10.00
C PHE A 6 3.06 1.51 8.57
N PHE A 7 4.09 2.33 8.44
CA PHE A 7 4.73 2.59 7.17
C PHE A 7 6.24 2.65 7.33
N ASP A 8 6.94 2.40 6.23
CA ASP A 8 8.36 2.65 6.06
C ASP A 8 8.56 3.28 4.67
N TYR A 9 9.17 4.46 4.62
CA TYR A 9 9.45 5.15 3.36
C TYR A 9 10.95 5.21 3.17
N ASP A 10 11.43 4.60 2.10
CA ASP A 10 12.82 4.60 1.69
C ASP A 10 13.01 5.64 0.56
N PRO A 11 13.55 6.83 0.86
CA PRO A 11 13.79 7.85 -0.16
C PRO A 11 14.94 7.53 -1.11
N GLU A 12 15.85 6.60 -0.76
CA GLU A 12 16.97 6.22 -1.63
C GLU A 12 16.49 5.28 -2.74
N ASN A 13 15.59 4.36 -2.40
CA ASN A 13 15.00 3.40 -3.33
C ASN A 13 13.64 3.84 -3.91
N ASP A 14 13.12 5.00 -3.47
CA ASP A 14 11.79 5.51 -3.82
C ASP A 14 10.68 4.46 -3.63
N SER A 15 10.68 3.80 -2.47
CA SER A 15 9.66 2.82 -2.11
C SER A 15 8.93 3.19 -0.83
N LEU A 16 7.62 2.94 -0.80
CA LEU A 16 6.78 3.13 0.38
C LEU A 16 6.11 1.82 0.76
N PHE A 17 6.49 1.26 1.89
CA PHE A 17 5.84 0.10 2.48
C PHE A 17 4.76 0.53 3.48
N ILE A 18 3.55 0.01 3.34
CA ILE A 18 2.41 0.23 4.24
C ILE A 18 1.94 -1.12 4.75
N TYR A 19 1.98 -1.37 6.06
CA TYR A 19 1.79 -2.72 6.58
C TYR A 19 1.15 -2.81 7.96
N LYS A 20 0.68 -4.00 8.31
CA LYS A 20 0.21 -4.41 9.64
C LYS A 20 1.18 -5.44 10.19
N LYS A 21 1.64 -5.26 11.43
CA LYS A 21 2.53 -6.22 12.12
C LYS A 21 1.91 -7.61 12.12
N SER A 22 2.50 -8.54 11.36
CA SER A 22 2.16 -9.96 11.37
C SER A 22 3.22 -10.78 10.63
N LYS A 23 3.19 -12.10 10.76
CA LYS A 23 4.02 -12.99 9.93
C LYS A 23 3.48 -13.05 8.51
N ILE A 24 4.32 -12.68 7.55
CA ILE A 24 4.06 -12.81 6.11
C ILE A 24 4.38 -14.24 5.68
N LYS A 25 3.55 -14.81 4.79
CA LYS A 25 3.74 -16.13 4.18
C LYS A 25 4.16 -16.06 2.73
N GLY A 26 3.76 -15.00 2.02
CA GLY A 26 4.13 -14.78 0.64
C GLY A 26 3.70 -13.40 0.16
N SER A 27 4.20 -13.04 -1.02
CA SER A 27 3.99 -11.74 -1.63
C SER A 27 3.63 -11.92 -3.11
N PHE A 28 2.81 -11.02 -3.63
CA PHE A 28 2.45 -10.95 -5.04
C PHE A 28 3.07 -9.69 -5.64
N ASP A 29 3.81 -9.85 -6.73
CA ASP A 29 4.36 -8.73 -7.50
C ASP A 29 3.40 -8.39 -8.66
N ILE A 30 2.98 -7.14 -8.74
CA ILE A 30 2.03 -6.62 -9.72
C ILE A 30 2.55 -5.27 -10.25
N GLY A 31 3.60 -5.35 -11.06
CA GLY A 31 4.22 -4.16 -11.65
C GLY A 31 4.96 -3.36 -10.59
N ASP A 32 4.58 -2.11 -10.36
CA ASP A 32 5.20 -1.26 -9.34
C ASP A 32 4.62 -1.48 -7.93
N ILE A 33 3.89 -2.57 -7.71
CA ILE A 33 3.23 -2.83 -6.42
C ILE A 33 3.48 -4.26 -5.98
N ILE A 34 4.00 -4.41 -4.76
CA ILE A 34 4.11 -5.70 -4.07
C ILE A 34 3.00 -5.79 -3.03
N VAL A 35 2.30 -6.91 -2.94
CA VAL A 35 1.22 -7.15 -1.98
C VAL A 35 1.56 -8.32 -1.06
N ASP A 36 1.66 -8.06 0.23
CA ASP A 36 2.03 -9.04 1.24
C ASP A 36 0.83 -9.73 1.87
N MET A 37 0.91 -11.05 2.01
CA MET A 37 -0.15 -11.90 2.54
C MET A 37 0.35 -12.75 3.72
N SER A 38 -0.45 -12.83 4.79
CA SER A 38 -0.17 -13.69 5.94
C SER A 38 -0.54 -15.16 5.71
N ILE A 39 -0.16 -16.00 6.68
CA ILE A 39 -0.43 -17.44 6.67
C ILE A 39 -1.92 -17.78 6.55
N ASP A 40 -2.80 -16.95 7.11
CA ASP A 40 -4.26 -17.09 7.05
C ASP A 40 -4.88 -16.45 5.80
N GLY A 41 -4.09 -16.12 4.78
CA GLY A 41 -4.57 -15.63 3.48
C GLY A 41 -5.05 -14.17 3.50
N LYS A 42 -4.72 -13.40 4.54
CA LYS A 42 -5.10 -11.98 4.64
C LYS A 42 -3.99 -11.08 4.12
N ILE A 43 -4.35 -10.04 3.39
CA ILE A 43 -3.44 -8.94 3.03
C ILE A 43 -3.00 -8.20 4.28
N LYS A 44 -1.69 -8.02 4.39
CA LYS A 44 -1.02 -7.39 5.54
C LYS A 44 -0.17 -6.20 5.15
N GLY A 45 0.26 -6.10 3.91
CA GLY A 45 1.00 -4.94 3.45
C GLY A 45 0.89 -4.72 1.96
N ILE A 46 1.26 -3.52 1.56
CA ILE A 46 1.60 -3.17 0.19
C ILE A 46 2.92 -2.42 0.20
N GLU A 47 3.75 -2.66 -0.81
CA GLU A 47 4.89 -1.81 -1.13
C GLU A 47 4.60 -1.14 -2.47
N LEU A 48 4.67 0.20 -2.48
CA LEU A 48 4.64 0.98 -3.70
C LEU A 48 6.09 1.21 -4.14
N LEU A 49 6.50 0.60 -5.23
CA LEU A 49 7.74 0.91 -5.95
C LEU A 49 7.51 2.20 -6.75
N ASN A 50 8.56 2.97 -6.99
CA ASN A 50 8.47 4.27 -7.68
C ASN A 50 7.37 5.15 -7.04
N ALA A 51 7.39 5.27 -5.71
CA ALA A 51 6.31 5.87 -4.93
C ALA A 51 6.04 7.33 -5.33
N ASN A 52 7.08 8.08 -5.70
CA ASN A 52 6.90 9.43 -6.24
C ASN A 52 6.03 9.44 -7.50
N ASP A 53 6.32 8.57 -8.48
CA ASP A 53 5.59 8.51 -9.75
C ASP A 53 4.16 8.00 -9.56
N SER A 54 3.98 6.99 -8.70
CA SER A 54 2.66 6.53 -8.28
C SER A 54 1.79 7.68 -7.76
N LEU A 55 2.35 8.56 -6.92
CA LEU A 55 1.63 9.74 -6.43
C LEU A 55 1.43 10.81 -7.52
N ARG A 56 2.38 11.02 -8.45
CA ARG A 56 2.18 11.94 -9.59
C ARG A 56 1.01 11.52 -10.45
N ASN A 57 0.88 10.21 -10.71
CA ASN A 57 -0.23 9.63 -11.48
C ASN A 57 -1.59 9.85 -10.80
N LEU A 58 -1.59 10.04 -9.48
CA LEU A 58 -2.78 10.44 -8.69
C LEU A 58 -2.98 11.97 -8.62
N GLY A 59 -2.23 12.74 -9.41
CA GLY A 59 -2.34 14.20 -9.49
C GLY A 59 -1.57 14.96 -8.39
N ILE A 60 -0.65 14.30 -7.67
CA ILE A 60 0.17 14.96 -6.65
C ILE A 60 1.33 15.69 -7.31
N ARG A 61 1.33 17.03 -7.26
CA ARG A 61 2.38 17.87 -7.86
C ARG A 61 3.75 17.72 -7.17
N ASN A 62 3.76 17.57 -5.84
CA ASN A 62 4.98 17.43 -5.04
C ASN A 62 4.96 16.15 -4.16
N PRO A 63 5.17 14.96 -4.75
CA PRO A 63 5.09 13.70 -4.02
C PRO A 63 6.11 13.58 -2.88
N LYS A 64 7.34 14.05 -3.08
CA LYS A 64 8.41 14.03 -2.05
C LYS A 64 7.97 14.71 -0.76
N GLU A 65 7.26 15.84 -0.86
CA GLU A 65 6.74 16.55 0.32
C GLU A 65 5.70 15.73 1.06
N VAL A 66 4.81 15.03 0.35
CA VAL A 66 3.82 14.12 0.94
C VAL A 66 4.52 12.95 1.64
N LEU A 67 5.45 12.28 0.96
CA LEU A 67 6.16 11.09 1.44
C LEU A 67 7.08 11.40 2.64
N ASN A 68 7.78 12.53 2.62
CA ASN A 68 8.62 12.96 3.75
C ASN A 68 7.82 13.45 4.97
N ASN A 69 6.52 13.71 4.82
CA ASN A 69 5.68 14.25 5.89
C ASN A 69 4.48 13.35 6.23
N ILE A 70 4.59 12.04 5.98
CA ILE A 70 3.55 11.07 6.34
C ILE A 70 3.31 11.12 7.86
N LYS A 71 2.03 11.20 8.23
CA LYS A 71 1.55 11.17 9.62
C LYS A 71 0.79 9.90 9.93
N THR A 72 0.01 9.43 8.97
CA THR A 72 -0.81 8.24 9.15
C THR A 72 -1.02 7.57 7.82
N VAL A 73 -1.03 6.25 7.85
CA VAL A 73 -1.41 5.42 6.71
C VAL A 73 -2.56 4.51 7.09
N ARG A 74 -3.32 4.06 6.09
CA ARG A 74 -4.34 3.02 6.29
C ARG A 74 -4.27 2.05 5.13
N ILE A 75 -4.54 0.78 5.43
CA ILE A 75 -4.74 -0.26 4.44
C ILE A 75 -5.99 -1.08 4.78
N ARG A 76 -6.83 -1.30 3.78
CA ARG A 76 -8.03 -2.12 3.86
C ARG A 76 -8.11 -3.01 2.62
N ALA A 77 -8.23 -4.31 2.84
CA ALA A 77 -8.53 -5.25 1.77
C ALA A 77 -10.02 -5.63 1.79
N VAL A 78 -10.61 -5.72 0.61
CA VAL A 78 -11.94 -6.26 0.36
C VAL A 78 -11.79 -7.50 -0.51
N TYR A 79 -12.29 -8.63 -0.03
CA TYR A 79 -12.17 -9.92 -0.68
C TYR A 79 -13.50 -10.27 -1.34
N LYS A 80 -13.46 -10.56 -2.64
CA LYS A 80 -14.56 -11.10 -3.42
C LYS A 80 -14.17 -12.48 -3.96
N SER A 81 -15.12 -13.18 -4.55
CA SER A 81 -14.91 -14.52 -5.09
C SER A 81 -13.84 -14.60 -6.18
N ASP A 82 -13.61 -13.51 -6.92
CA ASP A 82 -12.73 -13.43 -8.08
C ASP A 82 -11.59 -12.40 -7.96
N SER A 83 -11.57 -11.63 -6.87
CA SER A 83 -10.72 -10.45 -6.76
C SER A 83 -10.47 -10.04 -5.32
N ILE A 84 -9.30 -9.46 -5.08
CA ILE A 84 -8.97 -8.74 -3.86
C ILE A 84 -8.76 -7.28 -4.24
N THR A 85 -9.54 -6.37 -3.65
CA THR A 85 -9.27 -4.93 -3.79
C THR A 85 -8.57 -4.42 -2.54
N VAL A 86 -7.38 -3.86 -2.70
CA VAL A 86 -6.60 -3.24 -1.63
C VAL A 86 -6.72 -1.73 -1.74
N TYR A 87 -7.37 -1.12 -0.75
CA TYR A 87 -7.45 0.32 -0.57
C TYR A 87 -6.33 0.78 0.36
N TYR A 88 -5.69 1.88 0.01
CA TYR A 88 -4.74 2.55 0.87
C TYR A 88 -4.96 4.07 0.91
N SER A 89 -4.58 4.67 2.03
CA SER A 89 -4.59 6.12 2.21
C SER A 89 -3.32 6.57 2.92
N ILE A 90 -2.78 7.70 2.49
CA ILE A 90 -1.64 8.40 3.08
C ILE A 90 -2.12 9.77 3.53
N VAL A 91 -2.01 10.05 4.82
CA VAL A 91 -2.25 11.38 5.39
C VAL A 91 -0.91 11.99 5.70
N SER A 92 -0.59 13.11 5.06
CA SER A 92 0.62 13.90 5.31
C SER A 92 0.26 15.30 5.83
N LYS A 93 1.26 16.07 6.29
CA LYS A 93 1.04 17.49 6.63
C LYS A 93 0.53 18.31 5.44
N ALA A 94 0.96 17.98 4.23
CA ALA A 94 0.62 18.74 3.03
C ALA A 94 -0.81 18.43 2.55
N ARG A 95 -1.20 17.13 2.57
CA ARG A 95 -2.52 16.66 2.13
C ARG A 95 -2.78 15.19 2.43
N GLU A 96 -4.04 14.80 2.22
CA GLU A 96 -4.48 13.39 2.14
C GLU A 96 -4.46 12.89 0.69
N VAL A 97 -4.02 11.64 0.52
CA VAL A 97 -3.98 10.89 -0.73
C VAL A 97 -4.63 9.53 -0.48
N SER A 98 -5.50 9.08 -1.38
CA SER A 98 -6.13 7.76 -1.29
C SER A 98 -6.23 7.12 -2.67
N SER A 99 -6.04 5.80 -2.73
CA SER A 99 -6.17 5.02 -3.96
C SER A 99 -6.52 3.57 -3.65
N SER A 100 -6.76 2.78 -4.69
CA SER A 100 -7.07 1.36 -4.58
C SER A 100 -6.53 0.57 -5.76
N ILE A 101 -6.10 -0.66 -5.50
CA ILE A 101 -5.60 -1.59 -6.51
C ILE A 101 -6.48 -2.85 -6.46
N ALA A 102 -6.94 -3.31 -7.61
CA ALA A 102 -7.67 -4.56 -7.74
C ALA A 102 -6.72 -5.65 -8.25
N VAL A 103 -6.54 -6.68 -7.44
CA VAL A 103 -5.75 -7.87 -7.75
C VAL A 103 -6.72 -9.00 -8.15
N PRO A 104 -6.75 -9.43 -9.42
CA PRO A 104 -7.55 -10.58 -9.81
C PRO A 104 -6.97 -11.85 -9.19
N ILE A 105 -7.82 -12.71 -8.63
CA ILE A 105 -7.39 -14.02 -8.14
C ILE A 105 -7.67 -15.05 -9.22
N GLN A 106 -6.61 -15.66 -9.77
CA GLN A 106 -6.77 -16.88 -10.55
C GLN A 106 -6.74 -18.07 -9.61
N VAL A 107 -7.91 -18.61 -9.29
CA VAL A 107 -8.03 -19.93 -8.65
C VAL A 107 -7.99 -20.97 -9.78
N LYS A 108 -6.94 -21.78 -9.81
CA LYS A 108 -6.88 -22.97 -10.68
C LYS A 108 -7.63 -24.13 -10.05
#